data_AF-A0A380DLG4-F1
#
_entry.id   AF-A0A380DLG4-F1
#
_cell.length_a   1.000
_cell.length_b   1.000
_cell.length_c   1.000
_cell.angle_alpha   90.00
_cell.angle_beta   90.00
_cell.angle_gamma   90.00
#
_symmetry.space_group_name_H-M   'P 1'
#
loop_
_entity.id
_entity.type
_entity.pdbx_description
1 polymer ?
#
loop_
_entity_poly.entity_id
_entity_poly.type
_entity_poly.pdbx_seq_one_letter_code
_entity_poly.pdbx_strand_id
1 'polypeptide(L)'
;MFIIELIKGIILGVVEGLTEFAPVSSTGHMILVDDMWLKSSEFLGSQSAFTFKIVIQLGSVFAAAWVFRERFLEILHIGKHKHVEGENDQQRRSKPRRLNLLHVLVGMVPAGILGLLFDDFIEEHLFSVPTVMIGLFVGAIYMIIADKYSV
;
A
#
# COMPACT_ATOMS: atom_id res chain seq x y z
N MET A 1 26.21 -7.86 -17.40
CA MET A 1 24.78 -8.24 -17.41
C MET A 1 24.22 -8.18 -15.99
N PHE A 2 24.68 -9.03 -15.07
CA PHE A 2 24.21 -9.07 -13.67
C PHE A 2 24.22 -7.73 -12.90
N ILE A 3 25.30 -6.95 -12.97
CA ILE A 3 25.41 -5.67 -12.23
C ILE A 3 24.33 -4.67 -12.67
N ILE A 4 24.02 -4.61 -13.97
CA ILE A 4 23.01 -3.69 -14.50
C ILE A 4 21.62 -4.12 -14.04
N GLU A 5 21.32 -5.42 -14.08
CA GLU A 5 20.06 -5.99 -13.61
C GLU A 5 19.85 -5.74 -12.11
N LEU A 6 20.91 -5.89 -11.31
CA LEU A 6 20.88 -5.58 -9.88
C LEU A 6 20.58 -4.09 -9.64
N ILE A 7 21.24 -3.18 -10.37
CA ILE A 7 20.99 -1.74 -10.26
C ILE A 7 19.53 -1.43 -10.63
N LYS A 8 19.02 -2.00 -11.73
CA LYS A 8 17.61 -1.83 -12.13
C LYS A 8 16.66 -2.34 -11.05
N GLY A 9 16.93 -3.53 -10.48
CA GLY A 9 16.14 -4.10 -9.39
C GLY A 9 16.15 -3.23 -8.13
N ILE A 10 17.30 -2.66 -7.76
CA ILE A 10 17.41 -1.72 -6.65
C ILE A 10 16.57 -0.47 -6.92
N ILE A 11 16.65 0.11 -8.13
CA ILE A 11 15.86 1.30 -8.49
C ILE A 11 14.36 0.99 -8.37
N LEU A 12 13.90 -0.13 -8.94
CA LEU A 12 12.49 -0.53 -8.86
C LEU A 12 12.05 -0.75 -7.40
N GLY A 13 12.88 -1.40 -6.58
CA GLY A 13 12.60 -1.58 -5.16
C GLY A 13 12.54 -0.27 -4.37
N VAL A 14 13.40 0.71 -4.70
CA VAL A 14 13.36 2.05 -4.09
C VAL A 14 12.11 2.80 -4.52
N VAL A 15 11.75 2.77 -5.80
CA VAL A 15 10.53 3.39 -6.32
C VAL A 15 9.30 2.82 -5.61
N GLU A 16 9.20 1.49 -5.56
CA GLU A 16 8.12 0.79 -4.86
C GLU A 16 8.04 1.21 -3.39
N GLY A 17 9.14 1.10 -2.65
CA GLY A 17 9.17 1.42 -1.21
C GLY A 17 8.83 2.88 -0.90
N LEU A 18 9.20 3.82 -1.77
CA LEU A 18 8.88 5.24 -1.60
C LEU A 18 7.43 5.58 -1.97
N THR A 19 6.83 4.85 -2.91
CA THR A 19 5.53 5.20 -3.48
C THR A 19 4.35 4.40 -2.92
N GLU A 20 4.59 3.23 -2.32
CA GLU A 20 3.53 2.35 -1.83
C GLU A 20 2.68 2.98 -0.70
N PHE A 21 3.32 3.70 0.21
CA PHE A 21 2.63 4.35 1.34
C PHE A 21 2.30 5.81 1.10
N ALA A 22 2.89 6.42 0.06
CA ALA A 22 2.58 7.78 -0.34
C ALA A 22 1.32 7.76 -1.22
N PRO A 23 0.44 8.79 -1.13
CA PRO A 23 -0.77 8.87 -1.94
C PRO A 23 -0.47 9.28 -3.39
N VAL A 24 0.41 8.53 -4.07
CA VAL A 24 0.97 8.85 -5.39
C VAL A 24 0.90 7.68 -6.39
N SER A 25 0.30 6.55 -6.01
CA SER A 25 0.17 5.31 -6.79
C SER A 25 1.51 4.66 -7.18
N SER A 26 1.90 3.62 -6.45
CA SER A 26 3.04 2.75 -6.77
C SER A 26 2.86 2.05 -8.11
N THR A 27 1.67 1.53 -8.40
CA THR A 27 1.35 0.87 -9.69
C THR A 27 1.61 1.79 -10.88
N GLY A 28 1.21 3.07 -10.78
CA GLY A 28 1.45 4.03 -11.86
C GLY A 28 2.92 4.35 -12.06
N HIS A 29 3.67 4.54 -10.97
CA HIS A 29 5.12 4.74 -11.05
C HIS A 29 5.84 3.49 -11.59
N MET A 30 5.37 2.29 -11.24
CA MET A 30 5.92 1.04 -11.74
C MET A 30 5.70 0.90 -13.24
N ILE A 31 4.51 1.20 -13.76
CA ILE A 31 4.23 1.22 -15.20
C ILE A 31 5.13 2.25 -15.91
N LEU A 32 5.30 3.45 -15.36
CA LEU A 32 6.13 4.48 -15.98
C LEU A 32 7.63 4.15 -15.94
N VAL A 33 8.16 3.78 -14.79
CA VAL A 33 9.60 3.52 -14.59
C VAL A 33 10.01 2.20 -15.21
N ASP A 34 9.20 1.16 -15.06
CA ASP A 34 9.52 -0.14 -15.62
C ASP A 34 9.16 -0.23 -17.10
N ASP A 35 7.91 0.01 -17.48
CA ASP A 35 7.46 -0.32 -18.84
C ASP A 35 7.99 0.70 -19.88
N MET A 36 8.30 1.95 -19.48
CA MET A 36 8.86 2.95 -20.40
C MET A 36 10.40 3.05 -20.37
N TRP A 37 11.05 2.82 -19.21
CA TRP A 37 12.48 3.11 -19.06
C TRP A 37 13.35 1.86 -18.81
N LEU A 38 13.10 1.13 -17.73
CA LEU A 38 13.99 0.04 -17.31
C LEU A 38 13.73 -1.28 -18.04
N LYS A 39 12.48 -1.49 -18.46
CA LYS A 39 11.96 -2.61 -19.22
C LYS A 39 12.34 -3.97 -18.64
N SER A 40 11.91 -4.24 -17.41
CA SER A 40 12.18 -5.51 -16.72
C SER A 40 11.74 -6.75 -17.50
N SER A 41 10.69 -6.62 -18.31
CA SER A 41 10.23 -7.69 -19.20
C SER A 41 11.24 -8.11 -20.26
N GLU A 42 12.09 -7.19 -20.74
CA GLU A 42 13.09 -7.49 -21.80
C GLU A 42 14.28 -8.31 -21.25
N PHE A 43 14.60 -8.22 -19.96
CA PHE A 43 15.75 -8.92 -19.37
C PHE A 43 15.40 -10.04 -18.38
N LEU A 44 14.24 -9.98 -17.70
CA LEU A 44 13.76 -11.05 -16.81
C LEU A 44 12.77 -12.01 -17.50
N GLY A 45 12.15 -11.57 -18.60
CA GLY A 45 10.95 -12.20 -19.16
C GLY A 45 9.67 -11.69 -18.49
N SER A 46 8.56 -11.68 -19.22
CA SER A 46 7.30 -11.04 -18.80
C SER A 46 6.75 -11.59 -17.47
N GLN A 47 6.71 -12.91 -17.30
CA GLN A 47 6.22 -13.51 -16.06
C GLN A 47 7.14 -13.25 -14.86
N SER A 48 8.46 -13.32 -15.07
CA SER A 48 9.43 -13.05 -14.01
C SER A 48 9.39 -11.59 -13.57
N ALA A 49 9.24 -10.66 -14.52
CA ALA A 49 9.07 -9.23 -14.26
C ALA A 49 7.81 -8.94 -13.43
N PHE A 50 6.68 -9.55 -13.79
CA PHE A 50 5.44 -9.44 -13.03
C PHE A 50 5.60 -9.99 -11.60
N THR A 51 6.17 -11.20 -11.48
CA THR A 51 6.44 -11.81 -10.17
C THR A 51 7.40 -10.95 -9.34
N PHE A 52 8.41 -10.36 -9.97
CA PHE A 52 9.36 -9.47 -9.32
C PHE A 52 8.67 -8.24 -8.72
N LYS A 53 7.76 -7.59 -9.47
CA LYS A 53 6.95 -6.45 -8.98
C LYS A 53 6.15 -6.83 -7.72
N ILE A 54 5.52 -8.02 -7.72
CA ILE A 54 4.81 -8.53 -6.53
C ILE A 54 5.78 -8.75 -5.36
N VAL A 55 6.94 -9.36 -5.60
CA VAL A 55 7.92 -9.67 -4.55
C VAL A 55 8.48 -8.41 -3.90
N ILE A 56 8.78 -7.35 -4.67
CA ILE A 56 9.26 -6.10 -4.08
C ILE A 56 8.18 -5.38 -3.26
N GLN A 57 6.91 -5.44 -3.68
CA GLN A 57 5.78 -4.91 -2.92
C GLN A 57 5.61 -5.61 -1.57
N LEU A 58 5.82 -6.93 -1.51
CA LEU A 58 5.85 -7.66 -0.24
C LEU A 58 6.92 -7.13 0.73
N GLY A 59 8.03 -6.61 0.21
CA GLY A 59 9.05 -5.90 0.99
C GLY A 59 8.50 -4.65 1.68
N SER A 60 7.72 -3.84 0.96
CA SER A 60 7.02 -2.68 1.51
C SER A 60 6.01 -3.08 2.59
N VAL A 61 5.16 -4.08 2.31
CA VAL A 61 4.18 -4.61 3.28
C VAL A 61 4.86 -5.10 4.55
N PHE A 62 5.98 -5.83 4.42
CA PHE A 62 6.76 -6.28 5.56
C PHE A 62 7.31 -5.11 6.38
N ALA A 63 7.81 -4.06 5.73
CA ALA A 63 8.27 -2.86 6.42
C ALA A 63 7.14 -2.22 7.25
N ALA A 64 5.93 -2.09 6.69
CA ALA A 64 4.77 -1.60 7.44
C ALA A 64 4.37 -2.53 8.60
N ALA A 65 4.36 -3.84 8.38
CA ALA A 65 4.09 -4.84 9.41
C ALA A 65 5.08 -4.74 10.58
N TRP A 66 6.36 -4.48 10.28
CA TRP A 66 7.41 -4.31 11.28
C TRP A 66 7.30 -2.98 12.04
N VAL A 67 7.08 -1.87 11.32
CA VAL A 67 6.92 -0.53 11.91
C VAL A 67 5.70 -0.49 12.84
N PHE A 68 4.57 -1.05 12.40
CA PHE A 68 3.32 -1.06 13.17
C PHE A 68 3.08 -2.35 13.96
N ARG A 69 4.12 -3.18 14.18
CA ARG A 69 4.02 -4.50 14.83
C ARG A 69 3.27 -4.46 16.18
N GLU A 70 3.54 -3.45 17.01
CA GLU A 70 2.90 -3.32 18.32
C GLU A 70 1.40 -3.02 18.19
N ARG A 71 1.02 -2.21 17.20
CA ARG A 71 -0.38 -1.88 16.91
C ARG A 71 -1.14 -3.08 16.33
N PHE A 72 -0.49 -3.89 15.49
CA PHE A 72 -1.08 -5.14 15.00
C PHE A 72 -1.30 -6.16 16.12
N LEU A 73 -0.30 -6.32 17.01
CA LEU A 73 -0.41 -7.18 18.19
C LEU A 73 -1.54 -6.73 19.13
N GLU A 74 -1.71 -5.42 19.31
CA GLU A 74 -2.84 -4.85 20.06
C GLU A 74 -4.19 -5.15 19.41
N ILE A 75 -4.33 -4.93 18.10
CA ILE A 75 -5.56 -5.21 17.34
C ILE A 75 -5.96 -6.69 17.42
N LEU A 76 -4.97 -7.59 17.40
CA LEU A 76 -5.17 -9.03 17.46
C LEU A 76 -5.37 -9.54 18.90
N HIS A 77 -5.24 -8.69 19.92
CA HIS A 77 -5.21 -9.06 21.34
C HIS A 77 -4.11 -10.10 21.67
N ILE A 78 -3.06 -10.17 20.86
CA ILE A 78 -1.92 -11.08 21.04
C ILE A 78 -0.78 -10.26 21.65
N GLY A 79 -0.70 -10.21 22.98
CA GLY A 79 0.35 -9.50 23.67
C GLY A 79 -0.08 -9.06 25.06
N LYS A 80 0.88 -8.90 25.98
CA LYS A 80 0.59 -8.29 27.28
C LYS A 80 0.06 -6.89 27.01
N HIS A 81 -1.18 -6.62 27.40
CA HIS A 81 -1.63 -5.25 27.61
C HIS A 81 -0.56 -4.58 28.46
N LYS A 82 0.23 -3.67 27.89
CA LYS A 82 0.81 -2.60 28.68
C LYS A 82 -0.41 -1.81 29.15
N HIS A 83 -0.97 -2.27 30.26
CA HIS A 83 -1.75 -1.44 31.13
C HIS A 83 -0.81 -0.26 31.40
N VAL A 84 -1.19 0.92 30.91
CA VAL A 84 -0.59 2.15 31.40
C VAL A 84 -1.09 2.24 32.84
N GLU A 85 -0.43 1.50 33.72
CA GLU A 85 -0.56 1.60 35.17
C GLU A 85 0.08 2.92 35.54
N GLY A 86 -0.75 3.94 35.72
CA GLY A 86 -0.31 5.21 36.24
C GLY A 86 -0.94 6.41 35.57
N GLU A 87 -2.28 6.49 35.52
CA GLU A 87 -2.91 7.81 35.45
C GLU A 87 -4.27 7.79 36.14
N ASN A 88 -4.40 8.71 37.09
CA ASN A 88 -5.44 8.78 38.10
C ASN A 88 -6.87 8.70 37.50
N ASP A 89 -7.76 8.08 38.27
CA ASP A 89 -9.16 7.76 37.98
C ASP A 89 -10.09 8.95 37.62
N GLN A 90 -9.58 10.15 37.39
CA GLN A 90 -10.35 11.34 37.01
C GLN A 90 -10.34 11.64 35.49
N GLN A 91 -9.47 11.00 34.69
CA GLN A 91 -9.35 11.26 33.25
C GLN A 91 -10.10 10.23 32.38
N ARG A 92 -11.25 9.73 32.85
CA ARG A 92 -12.08 8.74 32.13
C ARG A 92 -12.91 9.31 30.96
N ARG A 93 -12.79 10.60 30.62
CA ARG A 93 -13.60 11.23 29.54
C ARG A 93 -13.01 11.11 28.13
N SER A 94 -11.79 10.64 27.98
CA SER A 94 -11.16 10.51 26.66
C SER A 94 -10.30 9.26 26.59
N LYS A 95 -10.91 8.09 26.79
CA LYS A 95 -10.25 6.82 26.45
C LYS A 95 -9.98 6.90 24.94
N PRO A 96 -8.72 6.91 24.46
CA PRO A 96 -8.45 6.96 23.04
C PRO A 96 -9.14 5.75 22.41
N ARG A 97 -9.97 6.01 21.40
CA ARG A 97 -10.80 5.00 20.75
C ARG A 97 -9.85 4.06 19.99
N ARG A 98 -9.47 2.97 20.66
CA ARG A 98 -8.55 1.96 20.12
C ARG A 98 -9.17 1.32 18.88
N LEU A 99 -8.37 1.15 17.83
CA LEU A 99 -8.80 0.40 16.65
C LEU A 99 -8.86 -1.08 17.04
N ASN A 100 -10.04 -1.67 16.90
CA ASN A 100 -10.26 -3.10 17.08
C ASN A 100 -10.28 -3.82 15.73
N LEU A 101 -10.10 -5.15 15.74
CA LEU A 101 -10.14 -6.00 14.54
C LEU A 101 -11.41 -5.79 13.69
N LEU A 102 -12.56 -5.54 14.33
CA LEU A 102 -13.81 -5.24 13.63
C LEU A 102 -13.69 -4.01 12.71
N HIS A 103 -12.99 -2.95 13.13
CA HIS A 103 -12.81 -1.75 12.29
C HIS A 103 -11.98 -2.06 11.05
N VAL A 104 -10.95 -2.91 11.20
CA VAL A 104 -10.11 -3.36 10.09
C VAL A 104 -10.93 -4.21 9.12
N LEU A 105 -11.70 -5.17 9.63
CA LEU A 105 -12.56 -6.02 8.80
C LEU A 105 -13.62 -5.19 8.05
N VAL A 106 -14.30 -4.27 8.73
CA VAL A 106 -15.31 -3.40 8.10
C VAL A 106 -14.69 -2.53 7.00
N GLY A 107 -13.45 -2.05 7.18
CA GLY A 107 -12.73 -1.31 6.15
C GLY A 107 -12.29 -2.17 4.96
N MET A 108 -11.99 -3.45 5.19
CA MET A 108 -11.46 -4.35 4.17
C MET A 108 -12.55 -5.06 3.35
N VAL A 109 -13.69 -5.38 3.96
CA VAL A 109 -14.76 -6.18 3.33
C VAL A 109 -15.29 -5.59 2.03
N PRO A 110 -15.64 -4.28 1.93
CA PRO A 110 -16.14 -3.73 0.68
C PRO A 110 -15.13 -3.83 -0.47
N ALA A 111 -13.87 -3.51 -0.20
CA ALA A 111 -12.79 -3.61 -1.19
C ALA A 111 -12.54 -5.07 -1.58
N GLY A 112 -12.52 -6.00 -0.63
CA GLY A 112 -12.33 -7.43 -0.90
C GLY A 112 -13.47 -8.03 -1.74
N ILE A 113 -14.72 -7.67 -1.46
CA ILE A 113 -15.88 -8.13 -2.25
C ILE A 113 -15.80 -7.58 -3.68
N LEU A 114 -15.57 -6.27 -3.84
CA LEU A 114 -15.47 -5.66 -5.16
C LEU A 114 -14.27 -6.20 -5.94
N GLY A 115 -13.13 -6.40 -5.30
CA GLY A 115 -11.95 -7.03 -5.91
C GLY A 115 -12.28 -8.42 -6.44
N LEU A 116 -12.85 -9.30 -5.61
CA LEU A 116 -13.18 -10.67 -6.02
C LEU A 116 -14.25 -10.74 -7.13
N LEU A 117 -15.17 -9.78 -7.21
CA LEU A 117 -16.23 -9.76 -8.21
C LEU A 117 -15.80 -9.13 -9.55
N PHE A 118 -14.83 -8.21 -9.52
CA PHE A 118 -14.48 -7.38 -10.68
C PHE A 118 -13.00 -7.46 -11.07
N ASP A 119 -12.23 -8.41 -10.53
CA ASP A 119 -10.78 -8.56 -10.76
C ASP A 119 -10.43 -8.52 -12.26
N ASP A 120 -11.01 -9.43 -13.06
CA ASP A 120 -10.77 -9.52 -14.51
C ASP A 120 -11.10 -8.21 -15.24
N PHE A 121 -12.19 -7.55 -14.85
CA PHE A 121 -12.62 -6.28 -15.45
C PHE A 121 -11.67 -5.13 -15.12
N ILE A 122 -11.19 -5.08 -13.88
CA ILE A 122 -10.22 -4.10 -13.39
C ILE A 122 -8.91 -4.27 -14.14
N GLU A 123 -8.38 -5.50 -14.24
CA GLU A 123 -7.12 -5.75 -14.93
C GLU A 123 -7.20 -5.36 -16.42
N GLU A 124 -8.29 -5.73 -17.10
CA GLU A 124 -8.44 -5.49 -18.54
C GLU A 124 -8.61 -3.99 -18.89
N HIS A 125 -9.33 -3.23 -18.05
CA HIS A 125 -9.74 -1.86 -18.40
C HIS A 125 -8.99 -0.76 -17.63
N LEU A 126 -8.52 -1.05 -16.41
CA LEU A 126 -7.94 -0.04 -15.51
C LEU A 126 -6.41 -0.06 -15.48
N PHE A 127 -5.75 -1.16 -15.87
CA PHE A 127 -4.28 -1.24 -15.96
C PHE A 127 -3.71 -0.82 -17.33
N SER A 128 -4.24 0.28 -17.88
CA SER A 128 -3.65 0.95 -19.04
C SER A 128 -3.05 2.29 -18.66
N VAL A 129 -2.00 2.73 -19.36
CA VAL A 129 -1.32 4.01 -19.10
C VAL A 129 -2.30 5.20 -19.08
N PRO A 130 -3.22 5.35 -20.07
CA PRO A 130 -4.19 6.44 -20.05
C PRO A 130 -5.12 6.40 -18.82
N THR A 131 -5.63 5.21 -18.47
CA THR A 131 -6.55 5.06 -17.34
C THR A 131 -5.87 5.36 -16.02
N VAL A 132 -4.62 4.91 -15.83
CA VAL A 132 -3.80 5.21 -14.65
C VAL A 132 -3.54 6.70 -14.52
N MET A 133 -3.21 7.40 -15.62
CA MET A 133 -3.02 8.86 -15.58
C MET A 133 -4.29 9.60 -15.15
N ILE A 134 -5.45 9.19 -15.67
CA ILE A 134 -6.74 9.76 -15.26
C ILE A 134 -7.00 9.48 -13.77
N GLY A 135 -6.74 8.26 -13.31
CA GLY A 135 -6.87 7.86 -11.91
C GLY A 135 -5.99 8.69 -10.97
N LEU A 136 -4.73 8.92 -11.34
CA LEU A 136 -3.79 9.80 -10.62
C LEU A 136 -4.32 11.24 -10.51
N PHE A 137 -4.82 11.78 -11.61
CA PHE A 137 -5.35 13.15 -11.64
C PHE A 137 -6.62 13.29 -10.79
N VAL A 138 -7.56 12.35 -10.91
CA VAL A 138 -8.78 12.31 -10.11
C VAL A 138 -8.45 12.10 -8.63
N GLY A 139 -7.51 11.21 -8.31
CA GLY A 139 -7.02 10.99 -6.96
C GLY A 139 -6.41 12.24 -6.33
N ALA A 140 -5.61 13.00 -7.10
CA ALA A 140 -5.04 14.27 -6.64
C ALA A 140 -6.13 15.31 -6.34
N ILE A 141 -7.12 15.47 -7.22
CA ILE A 141 -8.28 16.36 -6.96
C ILE A 141 -9.03 15.92 -5.71
N TYR A 142 -9.28 14.61 -5.56
CA TYR A 142 -9.95 14.06 -4.40
C TYR A 142 -9.20 14.38 -3.10
N MET A 143 -7.88 14.23 -3.08
CA MET A 143 -7.06 14.57 -1.92
C MET A 143 -7.13 16.07 -1.58
N ILE A 144 -7.09 16.96 -2.58
CA ILE A 144 -7.25 18.41 -2.37
C ILE A 144 -8.61 18.74 -1.75
N ILE A 145 -9.67 18.10 -2.25
CA ILE A 145 -11.01 18.26 -1.70
C ILE A 145 -11.05 17.74 -0.26
N ALA A 146 -10.53 16.56 0.00
CA ALA A 146 -10.50 15.96 1.33
C ALA A 146 -9.75 16.85 2.34
N ASP A 147 -8.61 17.41 1.97
CA ASP A 147 -7.85 18.35 2.79
C ASP A 147 -8.66 19.62 3.11
N LYS A 148 -9.33 20.19 2.10
CA LYS A 148 -10.19 21.38 2.27
C LYS A 148 -11.37 21.17 3.21
N TYR A 149 -11.92 19.95 3.27
CA TYR A 149 -13.08 19.60 4.09
C TYR A 149 -12.72 18.84 5.38
N SER A 150 -11.43 18.64 5.65
CA SER A 150 -10.97 18.05 6.92
C SER A 150 -11.22 19.07 8.05
N VAL A 151 -12.19 18.77 8.92
CA VAL A 151 -12.58 19.60 10.09
C VAL A 151 -11.68 19.31 11.28
#